data_AF-A0A9D4AEG5-F1
#
_entry.id   AF-A0A9D4AEG5-F1
#
_cell.length_a   1.000
_cell.length_b   1.000
_cell.length_c   1.000
_cell.angle_alpha   90.00
_cell.angle_beta   90.00
_cell.angle_gamma   90.00
#
_symmetry.space_group_name_H-M   'P 1'
#
loop_
_entity.id
_entity.type
_entity.pdbx_description
1 polymer ?
#
loop_
_entity_poly.entity_id
_entity_poly.type
_entity_poly.pdbx_seq_one_letter_code
_entity_poly.pdbx_strand_id
1 'polypeptide(L)'
;MGAFRIALESVFNSIHAEALKYTYFGKPNPVAFKNAEVVLKQQASFIYRELNNVNHANSGSHDFQTLYMIGDNPAVDINGARQAGNPWFPILTRTGVFKGDHHSNHPEFPANMVVDTVEDAVDFILRNEHQITD
;
A
#
# COMPACT_ATOMS: atom_id res chain seq x y z
N MET A 1 10.37 -7.92 6.47
CA MET A 1 11.81 -8.07 6.81
C MET A 1 12.54 -8.61 5.59
N GLY A 2 13.52 -7.88 5.05
CA GLY A 2 14.25 -8.32 3.85
C GLY A 2 15.40 -9.28 4.18
N ALA A 3 15.74 -10.17 3.24
CA ALA A 3 16.79 -11.18 3.41
C ALA A 3 18.14 -10.59 3.83
N PHE A 4 18.55 -9.47 3.22
CA PHE A 4 19.79 -8.77 3.56
C PHE A 4 19.84 -8.35 5.03
N ARG A 5 18.73 -7.81 5.57
CA ARG A 5 18.68 -7.38 6.96
C ARG A 5 18.86 -8.56 7.92
N ILE A 6 18.19 -9.68 7.64
CA ILE A 6 18.28 -10.90 8.44
C ILE A 6 19.72 -11.44 8.40
N ALA A 7 20.33 -11.49 7.22
CA ALA A 7 21.72 -11.91 7.07
C ALA A 7 22.67 -11.00 7.85
N LEU A 8 22.54 -9.67 7.71
CA LEU A 8 23.35 -8.69 8.42
C LEU A 8 23.20 -8.82 9.95
N GLU A 9 21.97 -8.91 10.44
CA GLU A 9 21.66 -9.08 11.87
C GLU A 9 22.24 -10.40 12.40
N SER A 10 22.15 -11.49 11.63
CA SER A 10 22.69 -12.79 12.00
C SER A 10 24.22 -12.78 12.11
N VAL A 11 24.91 -12.17 11.13
CA VAL A 11 26.37 -12.03 11.14
C VAL A 11 26.83 -11.09 12.25
N PHE A 12 26.14 -9.96 12.45
CA PHE A 12 26.50 -9.01 13.50
C PHE A 12 26.36 -9.63 14.89
N ASN A 13 25.24 -10.29 15.17
CA ASN A 13 24.94 -10.88 16.47
C ASN A 13 25.79 -12.12 16.79
N SER A 14 26.43 -12.74 15.79
CA SER A 14 27.32 -13.89 16.03
C SER A 14 28.72 -13.48 16.50
N ILE A 15 29.13 -12.22 16.26
CA ILE A 15 30.48 -11.73 16.58
C ILE A 15 30.48 -10.59 17.64
N HIS A 16 29.31 -10.07 18.02
CA HIS A 16 29.16 -9.05 19.05
C HIS A 16 28.32 -9.56 20.22
N ALA A 17 28.65 -9.12 21.44
CA ALA A 17 27.89 -9.45 22.64
C ALA A 17 26.53 -8.72 22.73
N GLU A 18 26.44 -7.52 22.15
CA GLU A 18 25.17 -6.79 22.02
C GLU A 18 24.52 -7.05 20.67
N ALA A 19 23.19 -7.16 20.65
CA ALA A 19 22.42 -7.30 19.43
C ALA A 19 22.49 -6.03 18.56
N LEU A 20 22.42 -6.21 17.24
CA LEU A 20 22.37 -5.11 16.28
C LEU A 20 21.18 -4.20 16.56
N LYS A 21 21.47 -2.93 16.88
CA LYS A 21 20.48 -1.87 17.00
C LYS A 21 20.34 -1.18 15.64
N TYR A 22 19.14 -1.17 15.08
CA TYR A 22 18.87 -0.51 13.81
C TYR A 22 17.45 0.07 13.79
N THR A 23 17.27 1.05 12.90
CA THR A 23 15.96 1.53 12.48
C THR A 23 15.72 1.08 11.05
N TYR A 24 14.52 0.59 10.75
CA TYR A 24 14.15 0.21 9.39
C TYR A 24 12.94 1.00 8.92
N PHE A 25 12.93 1.31 7.63
CA PHE A 25 11.83 1.98 6.95
C PHE A 25 11.29 1.10 5.83
N GLY A 26 10.08 1.43 5.37
CA GLY A 26 9.38 0.69 4.34
C GLY A 26 8.28 -0.21 4.89
N LYS A 27 7.49 -0.78 3.99
CA LYS A 27 6.37 -1.67 4.32
C LYS A 27 6.85 -2.89 5.12
N PRO A 28 6.06 -3.39 6.08
CA PRO A 28 4.71 -2.99 6.45
C PRO A 28 4.62 -1.82 7.44
N ASN A 29 5.71 -1.09 7.72
CA ASN A 29 5.70 -0.03 8.74
C ASN A 29 4.66 1.07 8.38
N PRO A 30 3.73 1.42 9.28
CA PRO A 30 2.70 2.45 9.03
C PRO A 30 3.27 3.82 8.62
N VAL A 31 4.48 4.16 9.07
CA VAL A 31 5.15 5.41 8.68
C VAL A 31 5.35 5.48 7.16
N ALA A 32 5.64 4.35 6.50
CA ALA A 32 5.78 4.33 5.05
C ALA A 32 4.46 4.66 4.34
N PHE A 33 3.34 4.15 4.83
CA PHE A 33 2.01 4.45 4.29
C PHE A 33 1.60 5.89 4.57
N LYS A 34 1.89 6.41 5.76
CA LYS A 34 1.57 7.82 6.05
C LYS A 34 2.36 8.78 5.16
N ASN A 35 3.63 8.48 4.92
CA ASN A 35 4.45 9.26 4.00
C ASN A 35 3.92 9.16 2.57
N ALA A 36 3.50 7.96 2.12
CA ALA A 36 2.90 7.79 0.81
C ALA A 36 1.61 8.59 0.64
N GLU A 37 0.74 8.61 1.66
CA GLU A 37 -0.49 9.43 1.66
C GLU A 37 -0.18 10.91 1.47
N VAL A 38 0.83 11.45 2.17
CA VAL A 38 1.26 12.86 2.03
C VAL A 38 1.76 13.15 0.61
N VAL A 39 2.61 12.30 0.06
CA VAL A 39 3.16 12.47 -1.29
C VAL A 39 2.04 12.40 -2.34
N LEU A 40 1.11 11.45 -2.19
CA LEU A 40 -0.04 11.32 -3.09
C LEU A 40 -0.94 12.56 -3.03
N LYS A 41 -1.19 13.13 -1.85
CA LYS A 41 -2.01 14.36 -1.71
C LYS A 41 -1.37 15.56 -2.39
N GLN A 42 -0.05 15.70 -2.26
CA GLN A 42 0.71 16.74 -2.94
C GLN A 42 0.65 16.56 -4.47
N GLN A 43 0.80 15.32 -4.96
CA GLN A 43 0.74 15.02 -6.38
C GLN A 43 -0.66 15.27 -6.96
N ALA A 44 -1.72 14.85 -6.27
CA ALA A 44 -3.10 15.11 -6.69
C ALA A 44 -3.38 16.62 -6.76
N SER A 45 -2.98 17.37 -5.73
CA SER A 45 -3.14 18.83 -5.69
C SER A 45 -2.42 19.50 -6.87
N PHE A 46 -1.22 19.02 -7.21
CA PHE A 46 -0.48 19.49 -8.38
C PHE A 46 -1.24 19.20 -9.68
N ILE A 47 -1.68 17.96 -9.91
CA ILE A 47 -2.42 17.55 -11.11
C ILE A 47 -3.72 18.37 -11.26
N TYR A 48 -4.48 18.54 -10.17
CA TYR A 48 -5.71 19.35 -10.20
C TYR A 48 -5.45 20.80 -10.61
N ARG A 49 -4.36 21.41 -10.14
CA ARG A 49 -3.99 22.77 -10.52
C ARG A 49 -3.61 22.88 -11.99
N GLU A 50 -2.83 21.93 -12.51
CA GLU A 50 -2.42 21.94 -13.93
C GLU A 50 -3.60 21.72 -14.89
N LEU A 51 -4.58 20.88 -14.50
CA LEU A 51 -5.76 20.60 -15.32
C LEU A 51 -6.82 21.71 -15.25
N ASN A 52 -6.98 22.37 -14.10
CA ASN A 52 -8.03 23.37 -13.87
C ASN A 52 -7.50 24.81 -13.94
N ASN A 53 -6.94 25.22 -15.08
CA ASN A 53 -6.34 26.55 -15.34
C ASN A 53 -7.25 27.79 -15.08
N VAL A 54 -8.37 27.69 -14.37
CA VAL A 54 -9.27 28.81 -14.04
C VAL A 54 -9.87 28.64 -12.63
N ASN A 55 -9.51 29.57 -11.75
CA ASN A 55 -10.24 30.05 -10.56
C ASN A 55 -11.40 29.17 -10.04
N HIS A 56 -11.15 28.35 -9.02
CA HIS A 56 -12.19 28.06 -8.03
C HIS A 56 -11.61 28.07 -6.62
N ALA A 57 -12.00 29.11 -5.88
CA ALA A 57 -11.78 29.33 -4.45
C ALA A 57 -12.63 28.39 -3.57
N ASN A 58 -12.74 27.11 -3.96
CA ASN A 58 -13.31 26.04 -3.13
C ASN A 58 -12.23 24.96 -2.98
N SER A 59 -11.17 25.29 -2.26
CA SER A 59 -10.20 24.33 -1.75
C SER A 59 -10.86 23.48 -0.66
N GLY A 60 -11.79 22.61 -1.05
CA GLY A 60 -12.12 21.45 -0.23
C GLY A 60 -10.84 20.65 0.01
N SER A 61 -10.72 20.00 1.17
CA SER A 61 -9.59 19.11 1.45
C SER A 61 -9.45 18.11 0.30
N HIS A 62 -8.29 18.07 -0.38
CA HIS A 62 -7.94 17.02 -1.33
C HIS A 62 -7.61 15.71 -0.59
N ASP A 63 -8.47 15.35 0.36
CA ASP A 63 -8.38 14.11 1.09
C ASP A 63 -8.97 13.01 0.23
N PHE A 64 -8.17 11.97 -0.01
CA PHE A 64 -8.63 10.78 -0.70
C PHE A 64 -9.69 10.09 0.13
N GLN A 65 -10.83 9.77 -0.49
CA GLN A 65 -11.84 8.91 0.12
C GLN A 65 -11.32 7.47 0.23
N THR A 66 -10.61 7.00 -0.81
CA THR A 66 -10.02 5.66 -0.87
C THR A 66 -8.62 5.73 -1.49
N LEU A 67 -7.67 4.97 -0.93
CA LEU A 67 -6.33 4.73 -1.47
C LEU A 67 -6.13 3.24 -1.68
N TYR A 68 -6.08 2.79 -2.94
CA TYR A 68 -5.93 1.37 -3.26
C TYR A 68 -4.46 0.94 -3.16
N MET A 69 -4.16 0.07 -2.18
CA MET A 69 -2.86 -0.59 -2.09
C MET A 69 -2.91 -1.90 -2.87
N ILE A 70 -2.32 -1.94 -4.06
CA ILE A 70 -2.21 -3.16 -4.87
C ILE A 70 -0.84 -3.81 -4.62
N GLY A 71 -0.82 -5.08 -4.23
CA GLY A 71 0.45 -5.80 -3.99
C GLY A 71 0.28 -7.30 -3.91
N ASP A 72 1.38 -8.03 -4.02
CA ASP A 72 1.44 -9.50 -4.08
C ASP A 72 1.89 -10.14 -2.75
N ASN A 73 2.37 -9.34 -1.78
CA ASN A 73 2.92 -9.84 -0.54
C ASN A 73 1.98 -9.58 0.66
N PRO A 74 1.30 -10.61 1.20
CA PRO A 74 0.33 -10.44 2.28
C PRO A 74 0.92 -9.83 3.56
N ALA A 75 2.12 -10.27 3.96
CA ALA A 75 2.76 -9.83 5.20
C ALA A 75 3.33 -8.40 5.11
N VAL A 76 3.50 -7.86 3.90
CA VAL A 76 4.15 -6.57 3.65
C VAL A 76 3.17 -5.55 3.12
N ASP A 77 2.52 -5.84 1.99
CA ASP A 77 1.64 -4.91 1.28
C ASP A 77 0.29 -4.82 1.98
N ILE A 78 -0.35 -5.97 2.14
CA ILE A 78 -1.72 -6.08 2.65
C ILE A 78 -1.74 -5.74 4.14
N ASN A 79 -0.86 -6.38 4.92
CA ASN A 79 -0.73 -6.09 6.34
C ASN A 79 -0.39 -4.62 6.60
N GLY A 80 0.52 -4.05 5.79
CA GLY A 80 0.89 -2.64 5.92
C GLY A 80 -0.28 -1.69 5.67
N ALA A 81 -1.05 -1.90 4.61
CA ALA A 81 -2.24 -1.09 4.31
C ALA A 81 -3.31 -1.26 5.39
N ARG A 82 -3.54 -2.49 5.88
CA ARG A 82 -4.50 -2.74 6.98
C ARG A 82 -4.11 -2.02 8.26
N GLN A 83 -2.83 -2.03 8.62
CA GLN A 83 -2.33 -1.32 9.80
C GLN A 83 -2.41 0.20 9.63
N ALA A 84 -2.21 0.71 8.42
CA ALA A 84 -2.38 2.13 8.11
C ALA A 84 -3.85 2.57 8.23
N GLY A 85 -4.80 1.66 7.99
CA GLY A 85 -6.23 1.92 8.13
C GLY A 85 -6.76 2.89 7.08
N ASN A 86 -7.93 3.49 7.34
CA ASN A 86 -8.56 4.44 6.43
C ASN A 86 -7.61 5.58 6.01
N PRO A 87 -7.48 5.94 4.72
CA PRO A 87 -8.32 5.51 3.58
C PRO A 87 -7.80 4.29 2.79
N TRP A 88 -6.86 3.51 3.32
CA TRP A 88 -6.24 2.42 2.57
C TRP A 88 -7.16 1.22 2.35
N PHE A 89 -7.30 0.81 1.08
CA PHE A 89 -8.01 -0.38 0.62
C PHE A 89 -7.02 -1.37 -0.01
N PRO A 90 -6.62 -2.45 0.69
CA PRO A 90 -5.70 -3.44 0.15
C PRO A 90 -6.35 -4.38 -0.88
N ILE A 91 -5.69 -4.52 -2.03
CA ILE A 91 -5.96 -5.49 -3.10
C ILE A 91 -4.75 -6.42 -3.24
N LEU A 92 -4.98 -7.72 -3.09
CA LEU A 92 -3.94 -8.75 -3.20
C LEU A 92 -3.94 -9.35 -4.62
N THR A 93 -2.79 -9.32 -5.29
CA THR A 93 -2.61 -9.98 -6.59
C THR A 93 -1.98 -11.36 -6.45
N ARG A 94 -2.15 -12.23 -7.45
CA ARG A 94 -1.60 -13.60 -7.47
C ARG A 94 -0.37 -13.78 -8.38
N THR A 95 0.15 -12.68 -8.93
CA THR A 95 1.28 -12.72 -9.88
C THR A 95 2.65 -12.85 -9.22
N GLY A 96 2.73 -12.88 -7.88
CA GLY A 96 4.01 -12.79 -7.16
C GLY A 96 4.14 -13.74 -5.96
N VAL A 97 4.48 -13.19 -4.79
CA VAL A 97 4.76 -13.91 -3.54
C VAL A 97 3.57 -14.77 -3.12
N PHE A 98 2.37 -14.20 -3.18
CA PHE A 98 1.14 -14.94 -2.94
C PHE A 98 0.73 -15.76 -4.16
N LYS A 99 0.52 -17.07 -3.95
CA LYS A 99 0.15 -18.05 -4.98
C LYS A 99 -1.09 -18.86 -4.60
N GLY A 100 -2.03 -18.24 -3.88
CA GLY A 100 -3.28 -18.91 -3.52
C GLY A 100 -4.14 -19.19 -4.75
N ASP A 101 -5.00 -20.21 -4.69
CA ASP A 101 -6.00 -20.50 -5.72
C ASP A 101 -7.01 -19.34 -5.90
N HIS A 102 -7.79 -19.35 -6.99
CA HIS A 102 -8.71 -18.27 -7.36
C HIS A 102 -9.70 -17.85 -6.27
N HIS A 103 -10.02 -18.73 -5.30
CA HIS A 103 -10.99 -18.45 -4.23
C HIS A 103 -10.32 -18.15 -2.88
N SER A 104 -9.01 -18.27 -2.81
CA SER A 104 -8.27 -18.09 -1.57
C SER A 104 -7.90 -16.63 -1.31
N ASN A 105 -8.07 -16.23 -0.05
CA ASN A 105 -7.44 -15.04 0.51
C ASN A 105 -6.39 -15.49 1.54
N HIS A 106 -5.40 -14.66 1.84
CA HIS A 106 -4.38 -15.04 2.83
C HIS A 106 -5.03 -15.16 4.22
N PRO A 107 -4.88 -16.29 4.93
CA PRO A 107 -5.63 -16.54 6.16
C PRO A 107 -5.26 -15.58 7.31
N GLU A 108 -3.98 -15.22 7.44
CA GLU A 108 -3.49 -14.33 8.50
C GLU A 108 -3.60 -12.84 8.11
N PHE A 109 -3.47 -12.55 6.81
CA PHE A 109 -3.39 -11.19 6.28
C PHE A 109 -4.39 -11.02 5.14
N PRO A 110 -5.70 -11.22 5.39
CA PRO A 110 -6.70 -11.12 4.34
C PRO A 110 -6.77 -9.72 3.76
N ALA A 111 -6.79 -9.60 2.43
CA ALA A 111 -7.05 -8.35 1.72
C ALA A 111 -8.57 -8.09 1.59
N ASN A 112 -8.95 -6.85 1.26
CA ASN A 112 -10.34 -6.51 0.98
C ASN A 112 -10.81 -7.08 -0.37
N MET A 113 -9.88 -7.19 -1.33
CA MET A 113 -10.11 -7.81 -2.62
C MET A 113 -8.89 -8.67 -3.00
N VAL A 114 -9.13 -9.79 -3.67
CA VAL A 114 -8.07 -10.62 -4.26
C VAL A 114 -8.36 -10.80 -5.74
N VAL A 115 -7.37 -10.54 -6.56
CA VAL A 115 -7.47 -10.61 -8.03
C VAL A 115 -6.28 -11.36 -8.61
N ASP A 116 -6.41 -11.82 -9.84
CA ASP A 116 -5.34 -12.58 -10.47
C ASP A 116 -4.18 -11.64 -10.87
N THR A 117 -4.47 -10.49 -11.47
CA THR A 117 -3.47 -9.56 -12.01
C THR A 117 -3.65 -8.10 -11.54
N VAL A 118 -2.68 -7.26 -11.87
CA VAL A 118 -2.80 -5.80 -11.66
C VAL A 118 -3.84 -5.17 -12.57
N GLU A 119 -4.06 -5.73 -13.77
CA GLU A 119 -5.10 -5.28 -14.70
C GLU A 119 -6.48 -5.47 -14.09
N ASP A 120 -6.74 -6.66 -13.55
CA ASP A 120 -7.99 -6.97 -12.83
C ASP A 120 -8.23 -6.02 -11.64
N ALA A 121 -7.16 -5.65 -10.93
CA ALA A 121 -7.24 -4.68 -9.83
C ALA A 121 -7.68 -3.31 -10.34
N VAL A 122 -7.09 -2.83 -11.43
CA VAL A 122 -7.43 -1.53 -12.04
C VAL A 122 -8.87 -1.56 -12.57
N ASP A 123 -9.27 -2.62 -13.26
CA ASP A 123 -10.64 -2.79 -13.75
C ASP A 123 -11.67 -2.85 -12.63
N PHE A 124 -11.34 -3.47 -11.50
CA PHE A 124 -12.16 -3.43 -10.29
C PHE A 124 -12.28 -1.99 -9.75
N ILE A 125 -11.16 -1.27 -9.61
CA ILE A 125 -11.13 0.09 -9.09
C ILE A 125 -11.98 1.02 -9.94
N LEU A 126 -11.77 1.02 -11.26
CA LEU A 126 -12.53 1.89 -12.17
C LEU A 126 -14.03 1.59 -12.09
N ARG A 127 -14.44 0.32 -12.10
CA ARG A 127 -15.86 -0.05 -11.94
C ARG A 127 -16.44 0.37 -10.60
N ASN A 128 -15.68 0.28 -9.52
CA ASN A 128 -16.12 0.65 -8.19
C ASN A 128 -16.30 2.17 -8.05
N GLU A 129 -15.32 2.94 -8.53
CA GLU A 129 -15.37 4.41 -8.46
C GLU A 129 -16.40 5.00 -9.44
N HIS A 130 -16.60 4.41 -10.62
CA HIS A 130 -17.64 4.85 -11.55
C HIS A 130 -19.06 4.71 -10.94
N GLN A 131 -19.33 3.66 -10.17
CA GLN A 131 -20.62 3.44 -9.49
C GLN A 131 -20.87 4.42 -8.34
N ILE A 132 -19.85 5.07 -7.79
CA ILE A 132 -19.99 6.06 -6.71
C ILE A 132 -20.44 7.42 -7.27
N THR A 133 -20.26 7.66 -8.58
CA THR A 133 -20.59 8.93 -9.25
C THR A 133 -22.01 9.05 -9.80
N ASP A 134 -22.83 7.99 -9.73
CA ASP A 134 -24.26 7.98 -10.12
C ASP A 134 -25.18 8.09 -8.89
#